data_AF-A0A4Y8IKC3-F1
#
_entry.id   AF-A0A4Y8IKC3-F1
#
_cell.length_a   1.000
_cell.length_b   1.000
_cell.length_c   1.000
_cell.angle_alpha   90.00
_cell.angle_beta   90.00
_cell.angle_gamma   90.00
#
_symmetry.space_group_name_H-M   'P 1'
#
loop_
_entity.id
_entity.type
_entity.pdbx_description
1 polymer ?
#
loop_
_entity_poly.entity_id
_entity_poly.type
_entity_poly.pdbx_seq_one_letter_code
_entity_poly.pdbx_strand_id
1 'polypeptide(L)'
;MKDWKVKELVISDLRELAASCKGYVVMLGCGGVLNEWVNGVSQELHSAGVTTTNDPKVLWGNIYKTPTKYLRVDLVFMFKEDFKEIFDVSKLAIWRISWGGTIRLSDYLKNFKSNHENNEMAGGDLNVYVR
;
A
#
# COMPACT_ATOMS: atom_id res chain seq x y z
N MET A 1 -7.31 -15.44 16.34
CA MET A 1 -6.46 -14.84 15.28
C MET A 1 -5.38 -14.01 15.93
N LYS A 2 -4.16 -13.99 15.40
CA LYS A 2 -3.06 -13.19 15.95
C LYS A 2 -3.11 -11.83 15.26
N ASP A 3 -3.28 -10.76 16.01
CA ASP A 3 -3.35 -9.40 15.47
C ASP A 3 -2.00 -9.00 14.84
N TRP A 4 -2.05 -8.39 13.65
CA TRP A 4 -0.88 -7.75 13.07
C TRP A 4 -0.62 -6.43 13.76
N LYS A 5 0.64 -6.22 14.16
CA LYS A 5 1.07 -4.93 14.66
C LYS A 5 1.31 -4.00 13.47
N VAL A 6 0.27 -3.27 13.07
CA VAL A 6 0.37 -2.23 12.05
C VAL A 6 0.97 -0.97 12.69
N LYS A 7 2.18 -0.59 12.24
CA LYS A 7 2.87 0.61 12.74
C LYS A 7 2.47 1.83 11.91
N GLU A 8 2.37 2.99 12.54
CA GLU A 8 2.17 4.24 11.82
C GLU A 8 3.49 4.76 11.26
N LEU A 9 3.47 5.27 10.03
CA LEU A 9 4.59 6.01 9.45
C LEU A 9 4.12 7.29 8.78
N VAL A 10 4.93 8.33 8.95
CA VAL A 10 4.79 9.57 8.18
C VAL A 10 5.45 9.43 6.81
N ILE A 11 5.14 10.35 5.90
CA ILE A 11 5.61 10.24 4.52
C ILE A 11 7.14 10.31 4.37
N SER A 12 7.86 10.97 5.29
CA SER A 12 9.33 10.97 5.30
C SER A 12 9.89 9.57 5.50
N ASP A 13 9.37 8.82 6.48
CA ASP A 13 9.83 7.46 6.79
C ASP A 13 9.52 6.51 5.63
N LEU A 14 8.38 6.71 4.95
CA LEU A 14 8.03 5.93 3.76
C LEU A 14 9.01 6.17 2.60
N ARG A 15 9.58 7.38 2.46
CA ARG A 15 10.60 7.66 1.43
C ARG A 15 11.89 6.90 1.72
N GLU A 16 12.33 6.85 2.97
CA GLU A 16 13.51 6.09 3.39
C GLU A 16 13.32 4.59 3.17
N LEU A 17 12.13 4.07 3.50
CA LEU A 17 11.76 2.69 3.21
C LEU A 17 11.81 2.41 1.71
N ALA A 18 11.16 3.22 0.88
CA ALA A 18 11.15 3.01 -0.57
C ALA A 18 12.55 2.98 -1.21
N ALA A 19 13.55 3.62 -0.59
CA ALA A 19 14.93 3.58 -1.05
C ALA A 19 15.66 2.26 -0.69
N SER A 20 15.19 1.54 0.33
CA SER A 20 15.87 0.37 0.91
C SER A 20 15.27 -0.98 0.52
N CYS A 21 14.03 -1.05 0.04
CA CYS A 21 13.41 -2.33 -0.35
C CYS A 21 12.83 -2.33 -1.77
N LYS A 22 12.66 -3.53 -2.33
CA LYS A 22 12.28 -3.75 -3.73
C LYS A 22 10.81 -4.13 -3.93
N GLY A 23 10.05 -4.34 -2.87
CA GLY A 23 8.73 -4.96 -2.95
C GLY A 23 7.69 -4.32 -2.02
N TYR A 24 6.77 -3.56 -2.61
CA TYR A 24 5.68 -2.91 -1.88
C TYR A 24 4.39 -2.91 -2.69
N VAL A 25 3.26 -3.04 -1.98
CA VAL A 25 1.96 -2.57 -2.48
C VAL A 25 1.35 -1.61 -1.47
N VAL A 26 0.81 -0.50 -1.96
CA VAL A 26 0.05 0.44 -1.14
C VAL A 26 -1.42 0.28 -1.48
N MET A 27 -2.22 -0.04 -0.47
CA MET A 27 -3.67 -0.10 -0.52
C MET A 27 -4.23 1.27 -0.10
N LEU A 28 -5.05 1.85 -0.95
CA LEU A 28 -5.63 3.17 -0.69
C LEU A 28 -6.97 3.04 0.06
N GLY A 29 -7.20 3.88 1.06
CA GLY A 29 -8.51 3.99 1.73
C GLY A 29 -8.87 2.82 2.63
N CYS A 30 -7.91 2.31 3.40
CA CYS A 30 -8.09 1.24 4.37
C CYS A 30 -8.68 1.74 5.70
N GLY A 31 -9.95 2.14 5.67
CA GLY A 31 -10.72 2.44 6.89
C GLY A 31 -11.12 1.18 7.68
N GLY A 32 -11.79 1.37 8.82
CA GLY A 32 -12.29 0.25 9.63
C GLY A 32 -11.19 -0.54 10.35
N VAL A 33 -11.39 -1.85 10.50
CA VAL A 33 -10.47 -2.73 11.25
C VAL A 33 -9.30 -3.13 10.36
N LEU A 34 -8.11 -2.62 10.65
CA LEU A 34 -6.93 -2.83 9.80
C LEU A 34 -6.53 -4.30 9.63
N ASN A 35 -6.76 -5.15 10.63
CA ASN A 35 -6.48 -6.59 10.52
C ASN A 35 -7.39 -7.29 9.50
N GLU A 36 -8.61 -6.79 9.26
CA GLU A 36 -9.49 -7.33 8.22
C GLU A 36 -8.90 -7.04 6.83
N TRP A 37 -8.29 -5.87 6.62
CA TRP A 37 -7.55 -5.57 5.40
C TRP A 37 -6.35 -6.50 5.21
N VAL A 38 -5.58 -6.75 6.26
CA VAL A 38 -4.42 -7.66 6.17
C VAL A 38 -4.84 -9.05 5.75
N ASN A 39 -5.85 -9.61 6.43
CA ASN A 39 -6.37 -10.95 6.11
C ASN A 39 -7.05 -10.99 4.74
N GLY A 40 -7.83 -9.96 4.40
CA GLY A 40 -8.55 -9.85 3.13
C GLY A 40 -7.60 -9.78 1.94
N VAL A 41 -6.59 -8.91 1.98
CA VAL A 41 -5.59 -8.81 0.90
C VAL A 41 -4.83 -10.13 0.74
N SER A 42 -4.45 -10.79 1.83
CA SER A 42 -3.83 -12.11 1.78
C SER A 42 -4.73 -13.16 1.12
N GLN A 43 -6.02 -13.16 1.45
CA GLN A 43 -6.99 -14.07 0.85
C GLN A 43 -7.23 -13.78 -0.63
N GLU A 44 -7.31 -12.50 -1.03
CA GLU A 44 -7.51 -12.08 -2.42
C GLU A 44 -6.33 -12.49 -3.31
N LEU A 45 -5.10 -12.26 -2.85
CA LEU A 45 -3.90 -12.67 -3.58
C LEU A 45 -3.83 -14.18 -3.76
N HIS A 46 -4.15 -14.95 -2.72
CA HIS A 46 -4.22 -16.40 -2.81
C HIS A 46 -5.32 -16.86 -3.78
N SER A 47 -6.51 -16.29 -3.68
CA SER A 47 -7.66 -16.64 -4.54
C SER A 47 -7.40 -16.32 -6.02
N ALA A 48 -6.67 -15.23 -6.28
CA ALA A 48 -6.20 -14.86 -7.62
C ALA A 48 -5.02 -15.72 -8.12
N GLY A 49 -4.55 -16.67 -7.31
CA GLY A 49 -3.41 -17.53 -7.61
C GLY A 49 -2.07 -16.79 -7.66
N VAL A 50 -2.00 -15.58 -7.09
CA VAL A 50 -0.79 -14.77 -6.97
C VAL A 50 0.16 -15.38 -5.95
N THR A 51 -0.38 -15.97 -4.88
CA THR A 51 0.41 -16.60 -3.81
C THR A 51 -0.01 -18.05 -3.61
N THR A 52 0.92 -18.88 -3.13
CA THR A 52 0.65 -20.30 -2.79
C THR A 52 0.02 -20.49 -1.41
N THR A 53 -0.07 -19.42 -0.63
CA THR A 53 -0.67 -19.40 0.71
C THR A 53 -1.41 -18.09 0.92
N ASN A 54 -2.40 -18.11 1.82
CA ASN A 54 -3.08 -16.94 2.34
C ASN A 54 -2.60 -16.55 3.76
N ASP A 55 -1.58 -17.22 4.33
CA ASP A 55 -1.07 -16.88 5.66
C ASP A 55 -0.31 -15.54 5.62
N PRO A 56 -0.85 -14.48 6.25
CA PRO A 56 -0.21 -13.17 6.23
C PRO A 56 1.23 -13.19 6.78
N LYS A 57 1.57 -14.12 7.69
CA LYS A 57 2.92 -14.20 8.32
C LYS A 57 3.99 -14.72 7.39
N VAL A 58 3.55 -15.44 6.36
CA VAL A 58 4.42 -15.92 5.30
C VAL A 58 4.54 -14.83 4.24
N LEU A 59 3.45 -14.13 3.93
CA LEU A 59 3.41 -13.14 2.85
C LEU A 59 4.07 -11.81 3.20
N TRP A 60 3.89 -11.34 4.44
CA TRP A 60 4.22 -9.97 4.81
C TRP A 60 5.40 -9.87 5.78
N GLY A 61 6.27 -8.90 5.52
CA GLY A 61 7.26 -8.42 6.47
C GLY A 61 6.63 -7.45 7.46
N ASN A 62 6.87 -6.16 7.28
CA ASN A 62 6.14 -5.13 8.03
C ASN A 62 4.91 -4.64 7.25
N ILE A 63 3.89 -4.23 8.00
CA ILE A 63 2.73 -3.53 7.47
C ILE A 63 2.63 -2.19 8.18
N TYR A 64 2.53 -1.12 7.40
CA TYR A 64 2.44 0.23 7.92
C TYR A 64 1.11 0.86 7.56
N LYS A 65 0.59 1.69 8.46
CA LYS A 65 -0.49 2.63 8.15
C LYS A 65 0.11 4.01 7.94
N THR A 66 -0.43 4.74 6.99
CA THR A 66 -0.06 6.13 6.74
C THR A 66 -1.32 6.99 6.66
N PRO A 67 -1.63 7.79 7.70
CA PRO A 67 -2.77 8.69 7.67
C PRO A 67 -2.50 9.88 6.76
N THR A 68 -3.55 10.36 6.11
CA THR A 68 -3.56 11.60 5.32
C THR A 68 -4.29 12.71 6.07
N LYS A 69 -4.14 13.96 5.57
CA LYS A 69 -4.82 15.14 6.13
C LYS A 69 -6.35 15.08 6.14
N TYR A 70 -6.95 14.19 5.34
CA TYR A 70 -8.41 14.02 5.25
C TYR A 70 -8.91 12.75 5.96
N LEU A 71 -8.18 12.28 6.97
CA LEU A 71 -8.51 11.08 7.76
C LEU A 71 -8.54 9.77 6.96
N ARG A 72 -8.20 9.78 5.66
CA ARG A 72 -7.94 8.56 4.90
C ARG A 72 -6.70 7.89 5.46
N VAL A 73 -6.81 6.59 5.73
CA VAL A 73 -5.69 5.73 6.13
C VAL A 73 -5.33 4.85 4.95
N ASP A 74 -4.08 4.88 4.52
CA ASP A 74 -3.57 3.97 3.49
C ASP A 74 -2.66 2.92 4.15
N LEU A 75 -2.63 1.69 3.63
CA LEU A 75 -1.78 0.62 4.14
C LEU A 75 -0.65 0.29 3.18
N VAL A 76 0.58 0.26 3.71
CA VAL A 76 1.78 -0.13 2.97
C VAL A 76 2.16 -1.53 3.39
N PHE A 77 2.03 -2.48 2.47
CA PHE A 77 2.40 -3.87 2.66
C PHE A 77 3.82 -4.09 2.13
N MET A 78 4.73 -4.52 3.00
CA MET A 78 6.04 -5.01 2.59
C MET A 78 5.98 -6.51 2.32
N PHE A 79 6.45 -6.92 1.15
CA PHE A 79 6.74 -8.32 0.92
C PHE A 79 7.92 -8.77 1.78
N LYS A 80 7.90 -10.03 2.22
CA LYS A 80 9.05 -10.65 2.90
C LYS A 80 10.22 -10.82 1.92
N GLU A 81 11.46 -10.93 2.39
CA GLU A 81 12.65 -10.94 1.51
C GLU A 81 12.66 -12.10 0.50
N ASP A 82 12.07 -13.23 0.87
CA ASP A 82 11.89 -14.46 0.08
C ASP A 82 10.63 -14.47 -0.80
N PHE A 83 9.95 -13.31 -0.97
CA PHE A 83 8.63 -13.26 -1.63
C PHE A 83 8.61 -13.82 -3.04
N LYS A 84 9.71 -13.77 -3.80
CA LYS A 84 9.72 -14.23 -5.20
C LYS A 84 9.50 -15.74 -5.34
N GLU A 85 9.75 -16.51 -4.30
CA GLU A 85 9.48 -17.96 -4.28
C GLU A 85 8.00 -18.24 -3.99
N ILE A 86 7.33 -17.30 -3.34
CA ILE A 86 5.93 -17.42 -2.87
C ILE A 86 4.95 -16.75 -3.83
N PHE A 87 5.40 -15.70 -4.54
CA PHE A 87 4.57 -14.86 -5.41
C PHE A 87 4.82 -15.12 -6.89
N ASP A 88 3.74 -15.35 -7.63
CA ASP A 88 3.71 -15.22 -9.09
C ASP A 88 3.63 -13.72 -9.46
N VAL A 89 4.78 -13.15 -9.85
CA VAL A 89 4.91 -11.72 -10.18
C VAL A 89 4.04 -11.33 -11.38
N SER A 90 3.85 -12.24 -12.34
CA SER A 90 3.02 -11.98 -13.52
C SER A 90 1.55 -11.85 -13.12
N LYS A 91 1.06 -12.75 -12.27
CA LYS A 91 -0.31 -12.66 -11.73
C LYS A 91 -0.47 -11.48 -10.78
N LEU A 92 0.54 -11.12 -10.00
CA LEU A 92 0.50 -9.91 -9.17
C LEU A 92 0.31 -8.66 -10.04
N ALA A 93 0.97 -8.58 -11.19
CA ALA A 93 0.78 -7.46 -12.12
C ALA A 93 -0.66 -7.40 -12.64
N ILE A 94 -1.25 -8.54 -13.02
CA ILE A 94 -2.65 -8.63 -13.47
C ILE A 94 -3.62 -8.24 -12.34
N TRP A 95 -3.44 -8.82 -11.15
CA TRP A 95 -4.27 -8.54 -9.98
C TRP A 95 -4.28 -7.06 -9.62
N ARG A 96 -3.12 -6.39 -9.69
CA ARG A 96 -3.02 -4.95 -9.43
C ARG A 96 -3.82 -4.12 -10.42
N ILE A 97 -3.84 -4.51 -11.69
CA ILE A 97 -4.61 -3.84 -12.74
C ILE A 97 -6.11 -4.06 -12.52
N SER A 98 -6.53 -5.27 -12.16
CA SER A 98 -7.94 -5.60 -11.96
C SER A 98 -8.53 -5.01 -10.67
N TRP A 99 -7.76 -4.93 -9.59
CA TRP A 99 -8.25 -4.44 -8.30
C TRP A 99 -8.51 -2.93 -8.27
N GLY A 100 -7.70 -2.13 -8.99
CA GLY A 100 -7.89 -0.68 -9.15
C GLY A 100 -7.62 0.18 -7.90
N GLY A 101 -7.66 -0.40 -6.68
CA GLY A 101 -7.40 0.28 -5.41
C GLY A 101 -5.96 0.21 -4.89
N THR A 102 -5.00 -0.16 -5.73
CA THR A 102 -3.59 -0.35 -5.31
C THR A 102 -2.62 0.49 -6.13
N ILE A 103 -1.52 0.91 -5.51
CA ILE A 103 -0.46 1.68 -6.17
C ILE A 103 0.92 1.23 -5.67
N ARG A 104 1.95 1.34 -6.51
CA ARG A 104 3.33 1.12 -6.05
C ARG A 104 3.72 2.22 -5.09
N LEU A 105 4.55 1.90 -4.09
CA LEU A 105 5.02 2.88 -3.12
C LEU A 105 5.75 4.07 -3.77
N SER A 106 6.55 3.85 -4.81
CA SER A 106 7.23 4.96 -5.51
C SER A 106 6.26 5.91 -6.22
N ASP A 107 5.20 5.38 -6.83
CA ASP A 107 4.16 6.19 -7.47
C ASP A 107 3.30 6.88 -6.39
N TYR A 108 3.04 6.19 -5.27
CA TYR A 108 2.34 6.75 -4.12
C TYR A 108 3.04 7.99 -3.56
N LEU A 109 4.35 7.88 -3.31
CA LEU A 109 5.19 8.95 -2.77
C LEU A 109 5.25 10.18 -3.68
N LYS A 110 5.07 10.01 -5.00
CA LYS A 110 5.00 11.10 -5.97
C LYS A 110 3.60 11.71 -6.03
N ASN A 111 2.58 10.88 -6.17
CA ASN A 111 1.23 11.32 -6.49
C ASN A 111 0.42 11.78 -5.28
N PHE A 112 0.73 11.25 -4.09
CA PHE A 112 -0.03 11.55 -2.87
C PHE A 112 0.77 12.37 -1.86
N LYS A 113 1.94 12.90 -2.25
CA LYS A 113 2.78 13.75 -1.38
C LYS A 113 2.00 14.86 -0.67
N SER A 114 1.21 15.62 -1.44
CA SER A 114 0.39 16.74 -0.95
C SER A 114 -0.74 16.32 0.00
N ASN A 115 -1.09 15.03 0.08
CA ASN A 115 -2.09 14.51 1.00
C ASN A 115 -1.53 14.30 2.41
N HIS A 116 -0.20 14.28 2.57
CA HIS A 116 0.48 14.11 3.85
C HIS A 116 1.17 15.39 4.34
N GLU A 117 1.30 16.38 3.49
CA GLU A 117 1.85 17.68 3.84
C GLU A 117 0.73 18.57 4.38
N ASN A 118 0.96 19.19 5.54
CA ASN A 118 0.14 20.29 6.03
C ASN A 118 0.33 21.47 5.06
N ASN A 119 -0.64 21.71 4.20
CA ASN A 119 -0.55 22.80 3.24
C ASN A 119 -1.04 24.09 3.92
N GLU A 120 -0.13 24.98 4.29
CA GLU A 120 -0.42 26.42 4.42
C GLU A 120 -0.68 27.08 3.04
N MET A 121 -0.64 26.32 1.94
CA MET A 121 -0.89 26.83 0.59
C MET A 121 -1.92 25.98 -0.16
N ALA A 122 -3.18 26.04 0.27
CA ALA A 122 -4.32 25.67 -0.57
C ALA A 122 -4.85 26.94 -1.25
N GLY A 123 -4.12 27.43 -2.25
CA GLY A 123 -4.48 28.64 -2.99
C GLY A 123 -3.65 28.75 -4.26
N GLY A 124 -3.80 27.80 -5.18
CA GLY A 124 -3.22 27.87 -6.51
C GLY A 124 -4.29 27.48 -7.52
N ASP A 125 -4.72 28.45 -8.33
CA ASP A 125 -5.77 28.27 -9.33
C ASP A 125 -5.40 27.16 -10.33
N LEU A 126 -6.33 26.21 -10.52
CA LEU A 126 -6.25 25.22 -11.58
C LEU A 126 -6.62 25.90 -12.90
N ASN A 127 -5.62 26.25 -13.71
CA ASN A 127 -5.86 26.61 -15.12
C ASN A 127 -6.16 25.33 -15.91
N VAL A 128 -7.45 25.01 -16.03
CA VAL A 128 -7.94 23.96 -16.93
C VAL A 128 -8.03 24.54 -18.33
N TYR A 129 -7.06 24.21 -19.19
CA TYR A 129 -7.21 24.38 -20.63
C TYR A 129 -8.03 23.21 -21.17
N VAL A 130 -9.30 23.46 -21.47
CA VAL A 130 -10.11 22.57 -22.30
C VAL A 130 -9.63 22.77 -23.73
N ARG A 131 -9.20 21.69 -24.39
CA ARG A 131 -8.97 21.66 -25.84
C ARG A 131 -10.29 21.45 -26.57
#